data_AF-A0A538KVE0-F1
#
_entry.id   AF-A0A538KVE0-F1
#
_cell.length_a   1.000
_cell.length_b   1.000
_cell.length_c   1.000
_cell.angle_alpha   90.00
_cell.angle_beta   90.00
_cell.angle_gamma   90.00
#
_symmetry.space_group_name_H-M   'P 1'
#
loop_
_entity.id
_entity.type
_entity.pdbx_description
1 polymer ?
#
loop_
_entity_poly.entity_id
_entity_poly.type
_entity_poly.pdbx_seq_one_letter_code
_entity_poly.pdbx_strand_id
1 'polypeptide(L)'
;MAEQARSLEINEALEFQNRFMRVQRVLAIVAVLVLLVAVAGVFGTGPLAHATTTGTRGLRVDFDRFVRAEASTDIVVTLPGGKGKTNVAIDNGYLDKTEIGQVSPEPSDVTALPDRTIYTVQQTPPSHVRFNITPQKAGVYHVTIWAGGGRQVRFTQIVYP
;
A
#
# COMPACT_ATOMS: atom_id res chain seq x y z
N MET A 1 35.32 53.33 -21.30
CA MET A 1 35.56 51.93 -20.90
C MET A 1 35.09 51.61 -19.48
N ALA A 2 35.24 52.50 -18.48
CA ALA A 2 34.78 52.24 -17.10
C ALA A 2 33.24 52.10 -16.94
N GLU A 3 32.46 52.77 -17.79
CA GLU A 3 30.99 52.77 -17.73
C GLU A 3 30.36 51.44 -18.18
N GLN A 4 31.02 50.73 -19.10
CA GLN A 4 30.58 49.41 -19.58
C GLN A 4 30.86 48.29 -18.58
N ALA A 5 31.99 48.35 -17.86
CA ALA A 5 32.31 47.38 -16.81
C ALA A 5 31.31 47.48 -15.63
N ARG A 6 30.95 48.71 -15.25
CA ARG A 6 29.99 48.96 -14.17
C ARG A 6 28.56 48.51 -14.53
N SER A 7 28.14 48.68 -15.78
CA SER A 7 26.83 48.20 -16.23
C SER A 7 26.78 46.67 -16.37
N LEU A 8 27.89 46.02 -16.75
CA LEU A 8 28.04 44.56 -16.73
C LEU A 8 27.97 43.98 -15.30
N GLU A 9 28.70 44.56 -14.33
CA GLU A 9 28.64 44.12 -12.92
C GLU A 9 27.25 44.29 -12.30
N ILE A 10 26.55 45.39 -12.61
CA ILE A 10 25.19 45.63 -12.11
C ILE A 10 24.19 44.64 -12.74
N ASN A 11 24.35 44.29 -14.02
CA ASN A 11 23.45 43.36 -14.69
C ASN A 11 23.66 41.90 -14.21
N GLU A 12 24.91 41.48 -14.00
CA GLU A 12 25.20 40.15 -13.41
C GLU A 12 24.64 40.00 -11.99
N ALA A 13 24.75 41.03 -11.14
CA ALA A 13 24.19 41.01 -9.79
C ALA A 13 22.66 40.85 -9.79
N LEU A 14 21.97 41.50 -10.74
CA LEU A 14 20.52 41.40 -10.89
C LEU A 14 20.06 40.03 -11.43
N GLU A 15 20.81 39.42 -12.34
CA GLU A 15 20.50 38.07 -12.84
C GLU A 15 20.71 36.98 -11.77
N PHE A 16 21.76 37.12 -10.94
CA PHE A 16 22.01 36.22 -9.81
C PHE A 16 20.92 36.34 -8.74
N GLN A 17 20.48 37.57 -8.44
CA GLN A 17 19.40 37.84 -7.49
C GLN A 17 18.04 37.28 -7.95
N ASN A 18 17.72 37.37 -9.25
CA ASN A 18 16.50 36.83 -9.82
C ASN A 18 16.46 35.28 -9.88
N ARG A 19 17.62 34.64 -10.08
CA ARG A 19 17.76 33.17 -9.99
C ARG A 19 17.62 32.68 -8.55
N PHE A 20 18.23 33.38 -7.60
CA PHE A 20 18.12 33.04 -6.18
C PHE A 20 16.67 33.10 -5.69
N MET A 21 15.92 34.14 -6.09
CA MET A 21 14.49 34.29 -5.78
C MET A 21 13.64 33.16 -6.36
N ARG A 22 13.95 32.68 -7.58
CA ARG A 22 13.28 31.53 -8.18
C ARG A 22 13.59 30.24 -7.44
N VAL A 23 14.86 29.98 -7.10
CA VAL A 23 15.25 28.79 -6.34
C VAL A 23 14.60 28.77 -4.96
N GLN A 24 14.55 29.91 -4.26
CA GLN A 24 13.88 30.01 -2.97
C GLN A 24 12.37 29.75 -3.09
N ARG A 25 11.69 30.28 -4.11
CA ARG A 25 10.27 29.98 -4.36
C ARG A 25 10.04 28.51 -4.70
N VAL A 26 10.91 27.91 -5.53
CA VAL A 26 10.82 26.48 -5.86
C VAL A 26 11.01 25.63 -4.60
N LEU A 27 12.02 25.92 -3.78
CA LEU A 27 12.25 25.22 -2.51
C LEU A 27 11.07 25.40 -1.54
N ALA A 28 10.49 26.59 -1.46
CA ALA A 28 9.30 26.85 -0.63
C ALA A 28 8.08 26.07 -1.13
N ILE A 29 7.84 26.03 -2.45
CA ILE A 29 6.76 25.22 -3.05
C ILE A 29 6.99 23.73 -2.77
N VAL A 30 8.21 23.24 -2.95
CA VAL A 30 8.56 21.84 -2.64
C VAL A 30 8.33 21.54 -1.16
N ALA A 31 8.73 22.42 -0.24
CA ALA A 31 8.51 22.23 1.20
C ALA A 31 7.01 22.20 1.54
N VAL A 32 6.21 23.09 0.95
CA VAL A 32 4.74 23.08 1.11
C VAL A 32 4.13 21.80 0.54
N LEU A 33 4.58 21.33 -0.63
CA LEU A 33 4.12 20.07 -1.20
C LEU A 33 4.47 18.88 -0.31
N VAL A 34 5.69 18.81 0.23
CA VAL A 34 6.09 17.76 1.19
C VAL A 34 5.23 17.81 2.44
N LEU A 35 4.94 19.01 2.97
CA LEU A 35 4.06 19.19 4.11
C LEU A 35 2.63 18.70 3.82
N LEU A 36 2.07 19.06 2.65
CA LEU A 36 0.74 18.59 2.23
C LEU A 36 0.70 17.08 2.05
N VAL A 37 1.75 16.46 1.49
CA VAL A 37 1.89 15.01 1.36
C VAL A 37 1.99 14.33 2.74
N ALA A 38 2.70 14.94 3.68
CA ALA A 38 2.79 14.47 5.06
C ALA A 38 1.44 14.55 5.79
N VAL A 39 0.73 15.68 5.68
CA VAL A 39 -0.61 15.87 6.27
C VAL A 39 -1.66 14.98 5.62
N ALA A 40 -1.55 14.72 4.32
CA ALA A 40 -2.38 13.75 3.61
C ALA A 40 -2.15 12.30 4.09
N GLY A 41 -1.13 12.06 4.92
CA GLY A 41 -0.86 10.76 5.51
C GLY A 41 -0.17 9.79 4.54
N VAL A 42 0.49 10.29 3.49
CA VAL A 42 1.27 9.43 2.56
C VAL A 42 2.43 8.72 3.29
N PHE A 43 2.87 9.26 4.42
CA PHE A 43 3.91 8.67 5.29
C PHE A 43 3.34 7.91 6.50
N GLY A 44 2.05 7.54 6.53
CA GLY A 44 1.47 6.87 7.70
C GLY A 44 0.08 6.26 7.50
N THR A 45 -0.61 6.00 8.61
CA THR A 45 -1.96 5.42 8.72
C THR A 45 -3.07 6.41 8.30
N GLY A 46 -2.87 7.12 7.20
CA GLY A 46 -3.85 8.06 6.64
C GLY A 46 -4.93 7.35 5.82
N PRO A 47 -6.05 8.02 5.50
CA PRO A 47 -7.11 7.46 4.66
C PRO A 47 -6.65 7.09 3.24
N LEU A 48 -5.50 7.61 2.79
CA LEU A 48 -4.86 7.23 1.53
C LEU A 48 -4.09 5.91 1.60
N ALA A 49 -3.75 5.42 2.80
CA ALA A 49 -3.08 4.15 3.00
C ALA A 49 -4.06 3.00 2.80
N HIS A 50 -5.32 3.15 3.24
CA HIS A 50 -6.37 2.17 3.01
C HIS A 50 -6.77 2.12 1.52
N ALA A 51 -6.89 0.91 0.98
CA ALA A 51 -7.39 0.68 -0.36
C ALA A 51 -8.32 -0.51 -0.43
N THR A 52 -9.29 -0.39 -1.32
CA THR A 52 -10.22 -1.46 -1.65
C THR A 52 -10.00 -1.86 -3.11
N THR A 53 -9.71 -3.13 -3.35
CA THR A 53 -9.66 -3.71 -4.69
C THR A 53 -10.83 -4.67 -4.89
N THR A 54 -11.38 -4.71 -6.09
CA THR A 54 -12.43 -5.68 -6.45
C THR A 54 -11.93 -6.54 -7.60
N GLY A 55 -11.85 -7.84 -7.35
CA GLY A 55 -11.46 -8.83 -8.34
C GLY A 55 -12.66 -9.44 -9.07
N THR A 56 -12.44 -10.64 -9.58
CA THR A 56 -13.45 -11.35 -10.38
C THR A 56 -14.65 -11.76 -9.53
N ARG A 57 -15.83 -11.74 -10.16
CA ARG A 57 -17.12 -12.17 -9.57
C ARG A 57 -17.45 -11.50 -8.22
N GLY A 58 -17.03 -10.25 -8.02
CA GLY A 58 -17.37 -9.43 -6.85
C GLY A 58 -16.54 -9.70 -5.60
N LEU A 59 -15.44 -10.46 -5.70
CA LEU A 59 -14.50 -10.63 -4.59
C LEU A 59 -13.86 -9.28 -4.26
N ARG A 60 -14.08 -8.75 -3.06
CA ARG A 60 -13.50 -7.48 -2.62
C ARG A 60 -12.44 -7.74 -1.56
N VAL A 61 -11.34 -7.00 -1.62
CA VAL A 61 -10.28 -7.05 -0.61
C VAL A 61 -9.96 -5.62 -0.18
N ASP A 62 -10.00 -5.41 1.14
CA ASP A 62 -9.61 -4.18 1.81
C ASP A 62 -8.25 -4.41 2.47
N PHE A 63 -7.30 -3.51 2.23
CA PHE A 63 -5.91 -3.66 2.67
C PHE A 63 -5.21 -2.30 2.74
N ASP A 64 -4.07 -2.24 3.42
CA ASP A 64 -3.21 -1.06 3.45
C ASP A 64 -2.16 -1.13 2.33
N ARG A 65 -2.10 -0.11 1.47
CA ARG A 65 -1.14 0.02 0.37
C ARG A 65 0.28 0.22 0.86
N PHE A 66 0.44 0.91 1.98
CA PHE A 66 1.73 1.28 2.57
C PHE A 66 1.76 0.76 4.01
N VAL A 67 2.62 -0.21 4.28
CA VAL A 67 2.72 -0.87 5.59
C VAL A 67 4.17 -0.90 6.04
N ARG A 68 4.39 -1.06 7.35
CA ARG A 68 5.74 -1.12 7.92
C ARG A 68 6.18 -2.55 8.11
N ALA A 69 7.46 -2.81 7.91
CA ALA A 69 8.08 -4.03 8.38
C ALA A 69 7.88 -4.12 9.91
N GLU A 70 7.64 -5.33 10.40
CA GLU A 70 7.41 -5.65 11.82
C GLU A 70 6.16 -5.01 12.44
N ALA A 71 5.32 -4.33 11.65
CA ALA A 71 4.04 -3.79 12.10
C ALA A 71 2.88 -4.64 11.58
N SER A 72 1.97 -5.00 12.47
CA SER A 72 0.76 -5.75 12.09
C SER A 72 -0.22 -4.86 11.32
N THR A 73 -0.83 -5.45 10.29
CA THR A 73 -1.90 -4.86 9.47
C THR A 73 -2.94 -5.95 9.17
N ASP A 74 -4.11 -5.54 8.70
CA ASP A 74 -5.20 -6.45 8.36
C ASP A 74 -5.45 -6.46 6.85
N ILE A 75 -5.65 -7.66 6.30
CA ILE A 75 -6.27 -7.87 4.99
C ILE A 75 -7.67 -8.41 5.21
N VAL A 76 -8.69 -7.71 4.73
CA VAL A 76 -10.09 -8.13 4.86
C VAL A 76 -10.61 -8.57 3.49
N VAL A 77 -10.89 -9.86 3.37
CA VAL A 77 -11.46 -10.47 2.17
C VAL A 77 -12.98 -10.57 2.32
N THR A 78 -13.70 -9.82 1.50
CA THR A 78 -15.16 -9.81 1.45
C THR A 78 -15.65 -10.77 0.35
N LEU A 79 -16.34 -11.83 0.78
CA LEU A 79 -16.84 -12.87 -0.10
C LEU A 79 -18.28 -12.56 -0.56
N PRO A 80 -18.54 -12.52 -1.88
CA PRO A 80 -19.87 -12.16 -2.39
C PRO A 80 -20.82 -13.35 -2.35
N GLY A 81 -21.73 -13.33 -1.38
CA GLY A 81 -22.80 -14.33 -1.23
C GLY A 81 -22.29 -15.76 -0.95
N GLY A 82 -23.20 -16.65 -0.59
CA GLY A 82 -22.87 -18.03 -0.20
C GLY A 82 -23.04 -18.29 1.29
N LYS A 83 -23.17 -19.58 1.64
CA LYS A 83 -23.25 -20.10 3.00
C LYS A 83 -22.54 -21.46 3.02
N GLY A 84 -21.90 -21.82 4.12
CA GLY A 84 -21.19 -23.10 4.22
C GLY A 84 -19.67 -22.92 4.20
N LYS A 85 -18.92 -24.02 4.03
CA LYS A 85 -17.47 -23.95 3.92
C LYS A 85 -17.05 -23.32 2.60
N THR A 86 -16.07 -22.43 2.65
CA THR A 86 -15.47 -21.81 1.48
C THR A 86 -13.96 -21.70 1.67
N ASN A 87 -13.24 -21.72 0.55
CA ASN A 87 -11.79 -21.67 0.56
C ASN A 87 -11.36 -20.26 0.19
N VAL A 88 -10.42 -19.72 0.95
CA VAL A 88 -9.66 -18.51 0.63
C VAL A 88 -8.19 -18.91 0.55
N ALA A 89 -7.49 -18.55 -0.52
CA ALA A 89 -6.09 -18.87 -0.67
C ALA A 89 -5.26 -17.61 -0.88
N ILE A 90 -4.05 -17.60 -0.34
CA ILE A 90 -3.06 -16.52 -0.48
C ILE A 90 -1.80 -17.12 -1.10
N ASP A 91 -1.15 -16.37 -1.99
CA ASP A 91 0.06 -16.82 -2.66
C ASP A 91 1.23 -16.99 -1.68
N ASN A 92 2.01 -18.06 -1.82
CA ASN A 92 3.11 -18.32 -0.90
C ASN A 92 4.24 -17.28 -1.05
N GLY A 93 4.42 -16.69 -2.24
CA GLY A 93 5.44 -15.65 -2.44
C GLY A 93 5.25 -14.42 -1.54
N TYR A 94 4.01 -14.15 -1.14
CA TYR A 94 3.64 -13.18 -0.12
C TYR A 94 3.80 -13.70 1.31
N LEU A 95 3.33 -14.93 1.57
CA LEU A 95 3.39 -15.54 2.91
C LEU A 95 4.83 -15.84 3.36
N ASP A 96 5.75 -16.16 2.45
CA ASP A 96 7.17 -16.40 2.77
C ASP A 96 7.88 -15.15 3.33
N LYS A 97 7.27 -13.97 3.16
CA LYS A 97 7.81 -12.68 3.58
C LYS A 97 6.98 -12.02 4.68
N THR A 98 5.97 -12.73 5.18
CA THR A 98 4.93 -12.16 6.05
C THR A 98 4.54 -13.20 7.09
N GLU A 99 4.60 -12.82 8.36
CA GLU A 99 4.07 -13.67 9.43
C GLU A 99 2.54 -13.55 9.46
N ILE A 100 1.85 -14.68 9.52
CA ILE A 100 0.40 -14.72 9.67
C ILE A 100 0.09 -14.81 11.15
N GLY A 101 -0.59 -13.80 11.66
CA GLY A 101 -1.14 -13.79 13.01
C GLY A 101 -2.50 -14.50 13.03
N GLN A 102 -3.52 -13.77 13.48
CA GLN A 102 -4.87 -14.31 13.59
C GLN A 102 -5.63 -14.27 12.26
N VAL A 103 -6.31 -15.38 11.93
CA VAL A 103 -7.31 -15.43 10.85
C VAL A 103 -8.70 -15.50 11.47
N SER A 104 -9.61 -14.61 11.05
CA SER A 104 -10.98 -14.54 11.57
C SER A 104 -12.01 -14.52 10.43
N PRO A 105 -13.01 -15.41 10.41
CA PRO A 105 -13.23 -16.49 11.40
C PRO A 105 -12.12 -17.55 11.35
N GLU A 106 -12.00 -18.30 12.44
CA GLU A 106 -10.98 -19.35 12.54
C GLU A 106 -11.18 -20.39 11.42
N PRO A 107 -10.12 -20.70 10.64
CA PRO A 107 -10.20 -21.68 9.58
C PRO A 107 -10.38 -23.08 10.15
N SER A 108 -11.34 -23.82 9.60
CA SER A 108 -11.57 -25.23 9.93
C SER A 108 -10.49 -26.18 9.38
N ASP A 109 -9.75 -25.73 8.37
CA ASP A 109 -8.63 -26.46 7.78
C ASP A 109 -7.66 -25.47 7.11
N VAL A 110 -6.36 -25.79 7.16
CA VAL A 110 -5.31 -25.04 6.46
C VAL A 110 -4.45 -26.02 5.66
N THR A 111 -4.47 -25.89 4.34
CA THR A 111 -3.71 -26.75 3.42
C THR A 111 -2.67 -25.91 2.68
N ALA A 112 -1.38 -26.20 2.92
CA ALA A 112 -0.28 -25.60 2.17
C ALA A 112 -0.06 -26.36 0.85
N LEU A 113 -0.17 -25.66 -0.29
CA LEU A 113 0.21 -26.15 -1.62
C LEU A 113 1.54 -25.51 -2.06
N PRO A 114 2.18 -25.95 -3.15
CA PRO A 114 3.44 -25.37 -3.60
C PRO A 114 3.36 -23.88 -3.96
N ASP A 115 2.24 -23.41 -4.52
CA ASP A 115 2.07 -22.04 -5.02
C ASP A 115 1.25 -21.12 -4.08
N ARG A 116 0.44 -21.70 -3.19
CA ARG A 116 -0.50 -20.98 -2.33
C ARG A 116 -0.82 -21.75 -1.06
N THR A 117 -1.30 -21.06 -0.04
CA THR A 117 -1.88 -21.68 1.16
C THR A 117 -3.37 -21.44 1.19
N ILE A 118 -4.14 -22.52 1.39
CA ILE A 118 -5.61 -22.52 1.39
C ILE A 118 -6.14 -22.55 2.82
N TYR A 119 -7.01 -21.61 3.15
CA TYR A 119 -7.75 -21.48 4.40
C TYR A 119 -9.22 -21.83 4.15
N THR A 120 -9.70 -22.90 4.77
CA THR A 120 -11.10 -23.32 4.67
C THR A 120 -11.87 -22.71 5.83
N VAL A 121 -12.70 -21.71 5.55
CA VAL A 121 -13.47 -20.97 6.55
C VAL A 121 -14.96 -21.22 6.42
N GLN A 122 -15.68 -21.08 7.52
CA GLN A 122 -17.14 -21.13 7.51
C GLN A 122 -17.69 -19.77 7.08
N GLN A 123 -18.37 -19.75 5.94
CA GLN A 123 -19.00 -18.58 5.38
C GLN A 123 -20.37 -18.35 6.02
N THR A 124 -20.47 -17.27 6.80
CA THR A 124 -21.73 -16.77 7.37
C THR A 124 -21.93 -15.31 6.90
N PRO A 125 -23.05 -14.95 6.25
CA PRO A 125 -23.28 -13.58 5.81
C PRO A 125 -23.48 -12.60 6.99
N PRO A 126 -22.93 -11.37 6.93
CA PRO A 126 -22.00 -10.86 5.93
C PRO A 126 -20.61 -11.52 6.05
N SER A 127 -20.07 -11.98 4.93
CA SER A 127 -18.92 -12.89 4.91
C SER A 127 -17.62 -12.17 4.66
N HIS A 128 -16.90 -11.89 5.75
CA HIS A 128 -15.57 -11.30 5.72
C HIS A 128 -14.58 -12.28 6.35
N VAL A 129 -13.40 -12.39 5.74
CA VAL A 129 -12.27 -13.14 6.27
C VAL A 129 -11.14 -12.16 6.48
N ARG A 130 -10.79 -11.91 7.74
CA ARG A 130 -9.70 -11.03 8.14
C ARG A 130 -8.45 -11.86 8.37
N PHE A 131 -7.36 -11.46 7.74
CA PHE A 131 -6.02 -11.97 7.98
C PHE A 131 -5.23 -10.87 8.66
N ASN A 132 -4.86 -11.08 9.93
CA ASN A 132 -3.87 -10.25 10.58
C ASN A 132 -2.49 -10.75 10.17
N ILE A 133 -1.67 -9.83 9.70
CA ILE A 133 -0.38 -10.14 9.07
C ILE A 133 0.68 -9.14 9.50
N THR A 134 1.92 -9.61 9.61
CA THR A 134 3.08 -8.80 9.98
C THR A 134 4.19 -9.02 8.95
N PRO A 135 4.38 -8.08 8.00
CA PRO A 135 5.47 -8.16 7.01
C PRO A 135 6.83 -8.15 7.71
N GLN A 136 7.74 -9.04 7.31
CA GLN A 136 9.04 -9.21 7.99
C GLN A 136 10.19 -8.45 7.30
N LYS A 137 9.99 -8.00 6.07
CA LYS A 137 11.02 -7.31 5.26
C LYS A 137 10.39 -6.16 4.48
N ALA A 138 11.17 -5.13 4.19
CA ALA A 138 10.76 -4.07 3.28
C ALA A 138 10.77 -4.57 1.82
N GLY A 139 9.87 -4.04 0.99
CA GLY A 139 9.79 -4.37 -0.44
C GLY A 139 8.43 -4.11 -1.07
N VAL A 140 8.32 -4.38 -2.37
CA VAL A 140 7.06 -4.30 -3.13
C VAL A 140 6.50 -5.71 -3.29
N TYR A 141 5.33 -5.95 -2.72
CA TYR A 141 4.72 -7.26 -2.62
C TYR A 141 3.52 -7.34 -3.55
N HIS A 142 3.57 -8.27 -4.51
CA HIS A 142 2.46 -8.57 -5.39
C HIS A 142 1.64 -9.69 -4.79
N VAL A 143 0.43 -9.37 -4.36
CA VAL A 143 -0.43 -10.30 -3.62
C VAL A 143 -1.53 -10.80 -4.52
N THR A 144 -1.77 -12.10 -4.48
CA THR A 144 -2.89 -12.74 -5.14
C THR A 144 -3.72 -13.50 -4.12
N ILE A 145 -5.01 -13.17 -4.08
CA ILE A 145 -5.99 -13.86 -3.25
C ILE A 145 -6.98 -14.58 -4.16
N TRP A 146 -7.18 -15.86 -3.88
CA TRP A 146 -8.24 -16.66 -4.49
C TRP A 146 -9.35 -16.93 -3.49
N ALA A 147 -10.57 -17.09 -4.00
CA ALA A 147 -11.68 -17.56 -3.20
C ALA A 147 -12.52 -18.59 -3.99
N GLY A 148 -13.35 -19.35 -3.25
CA GLY A 148 -14.24 -20.36 -3.82
C GLY A 148 -15.01 -19.88 -5.05
N GLY A 149 -15.30 -20.80 -5.99
CA GLY A 149 -15.96 -20.46 -7.26
C GLY A 149 -15.02 -19.81 -8.29
N GLY A 150 -13.71 -20.06 -8.21
CA GLY A 150 -12.72 -19.54 -9.15
C GLY A 150 -12.56 -18.02 -9.09
N ARG A 151 -12.85 -17.41 -7.93
CA ARG A 151 -12.71 -15.97 -7.73
C ARG A 151 -11.24 -15.65 -7.46
N GLN A 152 -10.81 -14.49 -7.93
CA GLN A 152 -9.43 -14.04 -7.78
C GLN A 152 -9.37 -12.52 -7.75
N VAL A 153 -8.49 -11.99 -6.92
CA VAL A 153 -8.10 -10.59 -6.91
C VAL A 153 -6.59 -10.46 -6.78
N ARG A 154 -6.02 -9.43 -7.38
CA ARG A 154 -4.60 -9.10 -7.32
C ARG A 154 -4.45 -7.66 -6.88
N PHE A 155 -3.45 -7.41 -6.05
CA PHE A 155 -3.09 -6.06 -5.63
C PHE A 155 -1.60 -5.99 -5.28
N THR A 156 -1.12 -4.77 -5.07
CA THR A 156 0.25 -4.50 -4.68
C THR A 156 0.26 -3.80 -3.33
N GLN A 157 1.11 -4.28 -2.42
CA GLN A 157 1.38 -3.68 -1.14
C GLN A 157 2.86 -3.28 -1.07
N ILE A 158 3.14 -2.08 -0.56
CA ILE A 158 4.49 -1.54 -0.42
C ILE A 158 4.83 -1.57 1.07
N VAL A 159 5.86 -2.33 1.41
CA VAL A 159 6.38 -2.46 2.76
C VAL A 159 7.63 -1.58 2.90
N TYR A 160 7.62 -0.64 3.84
CA TYR A 160 8.77 0.20 4.15
C TYR A 160 9.37 -0.17 5.52
N PRO A 161 10.65 0.17 5.79
CA PRO A 161 11.31 -0.09 7.07
C PRO A 161 10.63 0.60 8.27
#